data_AF-A0A9E6A020-F1
#
_entry.id   AF-A0A9E6A020-F1
#
_cell.length_a   1.000
_cell.length_b   1.000
_cell.length_c   1.000
_cell.angle_alpha   90.00
_cell.angle_beta   90.00
_cell.angle_gamma   90.00
#
_symmetry.space_group_name_H-M   'P 1'
#
loop_
_entity.id
_entity.type
_entity.pdbx_description
1 polymer ?
#
loop_
_entity_poly.entity_id
_entity_poly.type
_entity_poly.pdbx_seq_one_letter_code
_entity_poly.pdbx_strand_id
1 'polypeptide(L)'
;MPRLSGKGYKQRPLRRYGFFVAVAGLLALLLLQTSPRLSQGVEPVRTAASDQLFHVTRPSLIDRISGASAKERRILELEARVRELAQYKALALTMAERLEVYEDILNMQGEPGGAEVTARIMAETNGPFAEALLANAGATNGVLEGYFAENDRGLVGRVVQVGQRSSRILKITDFNSRVPVMGEASGLRAIMYGGRDGLGRLTDLPEQGDFLPNERILTSGEGGLFPRGVVIGHVRDAEGKEIRVDLAMLNGQLSYVRLKPIMSIPEPETFPVETEIAELSEEDGS
;
A
#
# COMPACT_ATOMS: atom_id res chain seq x y z
N MET A 1 70.79 -73.17 34.77
CA MET A 1 71.48 -73.22 33.45
C MET A 1 71.01 -74.47 32.72
N PRO A 2 70.87 -74.52 31.37
CA PRO A 2 71.19 -73.56 30.29
C PRO A 2 69.89 -72.90 29.70
N ARG A 3 69.81 -71.71 29.10
CA ARG A 3 70.49 -70.95 28.00
C ARG A 3 70.26 -71.51 26.59
N LEU A 4 69.55 -70.72 25.75
CA LEU A 4 69.87 -70.19 24.40
C LEU A 4 68.55 -69.70 23.72
N SER A 5 68.38 -68.40 23.38
CA SER A 5 68.85 -67.71 22.14
C SER A 5 68.09 -68.18 20.89
N GLY A 6 67.49 -67.38 19.99
CA GLY A 6 67.38 -65.94 19.76
C GLY A 6 66.87 -65.71 18.31
N LYS A 7 66.18 -64.57 18.08
CA LYS A 7 65.96 -63.82 16.81
C LYS A 7 65.22 -64.44 15.61
N GLY A 8 64.35 -63.60 15.00
CA GLY A 8 64.21 -63.53 13.55
C GLY A 8 62.88 -63.03 12.98
N TYR A 9 62.60 -61.73 13.01
CA TYR A 9 61.61 -61.10 12.13
C TYR A 9 62.05 -61.29 10.66
N LYS A 10 61.18 -61.88 9.82
CA LYS A 10 61.30 -61.84 8.35
C LYS A 10 59.94 -61.50 7.75
N GLN A 11 59.77 -60.25 7.34
CA GLN A 11 58.66 -59.82 6.50
C GLN A 11 58.76 -60.50 5.13
N ARG A 12 57.66 -61.09 4.65
CA ARG A 12 57.54 -61.68 3.31
C ARG A 12 56.80 -60.70 2.37
N PRO A 13 57.18 -60.57 1.09
CA PRO A 13 56.68 -59.52 0.20
C PRO A 13 55.36 -59.91 -0.49
N LEU A 14 54.21 -59.60 0.10
CA LEU A 14 52.89 -59.84 -0.52
C LEU A 14 52.48 -58.84 -1.62
N ARG A 15 53.30 -57.80 -1.90
CA ARG A 15 52.93 -56.72 -2.85
C ARG A 15 53.00 -57.08 -4.34
N ARG A 16 53.58 -58.22 -4.73
CA ARG A 16 53.75 -58.56 -6.16
C ARG A 16 52.51 -59.19 -6.80
N TYR A 17 51.70 -59.96 -6.05
CA TYR A 17 50.50 -60.59 -6.60
C TYR A 17 49.34 -59.60 -6.81
N GLY A 18 49.20 -58.58 -5.96
CA GLY A 18 48.17 -57.55 -6.11
C GLY A 18 48.30 -56.76 -7.42
N PHE A 19 49.53 -56.54 -7.90
CA PHE A 19 49.77 -55.85 -9.18
C PHE A 19 49.32 -56.69 -10.38
N PHE A 20 49.60 -58.00 -10.39
CA PHE A 20 49.17 -58.88 -11.48
C PHE A 20 47.65 -59.04 -11.54
N VAL A 21 46.95 -59.08 -10.38
CA VAL A 21 45.48 -59.12 -10.35
C VAL A 21 44.86 -57.82 -10.86
N ALA A 22 45.45 -56.66 -10.52
CA ALA A 22 44.97 -55.37 -11.01
C ALA A 22 45.19 -55.20 -12.52
N VAL A 23 46.34 -55.64 -13.05
CA VAL A 23 46.62 -55.60 -14.49
C VAL A 23 45.72 -56.56 -15.26
N ALA A 24 45.47 -57.77 -14.75
CA ALA A 24 44.55 -58.72 -15.37
C ALA A 24 43.09 -58.20 -15.37
N GLY A 25 42.66 -57.56 -14.27
CA GLY A 25 41.34 -56.94 -14.19
C GLY A 25 41.18 -55.76 -15.16
N LEU A 26 42.22 -54.93 -15.31
CA LEU A 26 42.20 -53.80 -16.23
C LEU A 26 42.26 -54.25 -17.70
N LEU A 27 42.97 -55.34 -17.99
CA LEU A 27 43.06 -55.94 -19.33
C LEU A 27 41.76 -56.68 -19.71
N ALA A 28 41.06 -57.28 -18.74
CA ALA A 28 39.73 -57.84 -18.93
C ALA A 28 38.67 -56.75 -19.18
N LEU A 29 38.75 -55.63 -18.47
CA LEU A 29 37.86 -54.48 -18.67
C LEU A 29 38.12 -53.78 -20.00
N LEU A 30 39.39 -53.75 -20.43
CA LEU A 30 39.77 -53.28 -21.76
C LEU A 30 39.19 -54.19 -22.85
N LEU A 31 39.35 -55.52 -22.75
CA LEU A 31 38.82 -56.46 -23.74
C LEU A 31 37.28 -56.45 -23.81
N LEU A 32 36.58 -56.11 -22.72
CA LEU A 32 35.12 -55.98 -22.71
C LEU A 32 34.63 -54.72 -23.45
N GLN A 33 35.46 -53.66 -23.54
CA GLN A 33 35.11 -52.45 -24.29
C GLN A 33 35.43 -52.54 -25.80
N THR A 34 36.30 -53.47 -26.22
CA THR A 34 36.84 -53.49 -27.60
C THR A 34 36.30 -54.58 -28.51
N SER A 35 35.21 -55.28 -28.18
CA SER A 35 34.57 -56.22 -29.12
C SER A 35 33.28 -55.65 -29.73
N PRO A 36 33.36 -54.98 -30.90
CA PRO A 36 32.19 -54.71 -31.71
C PRO A 36 31.88 -55.94 -32.59
N ARG A 37 30.60 -56.35 -32.58
CA ARG A 37 29.92 -57.28 -33.51
C ARG A 37 29.88 -58.76 -33.16
N LEU A 38 28.72 -59.19 -32.65
CA LEU A 38 27.95 -60.40 -32.99
C LEU A 38 26.52 -60.16 -32.47
N SER A 39 25.63 -59.55 -33.26
CA SER A 39 24.69 -60.18 -34.20
C SER A 39 23.62 -61.08 -33.55
N GLN A 40 22.40 -60.54 -33.55
CA GLN A 40 21.09 -61.17 -33.86
C GLN A 40 20.49 -62.18 -32.89
N GLY A 41 19.25 -61.87 -32.46
CA GLY A 41 18.23 -62.84 -32.05
C GLY A 41 17.66 -62.62 -30.66
N VAL A 42 16.57 -61.85 -30.55
CA VAL A 42 15.23 -62.23 -30.02
C VAL A 42 14.41 -60.95 -29.80
N GLU A 43 13.23 -60.94 -30.41
CA GLU A 43 12.17 -59.90 -30.39
C GLU A 43 11.62 -59.57 -28.99
N PRO A 44 10.89 -58.44 -28.84
CA PRO A 44 10.79 -57.66 -27.63
C PRO A 44 9.62 -58.11 -26.76
N VAL A 45 9.85 -58.21 -25.46
CA VAL A 45 8.78 -58.39 -24.48
C VAL A 45 9.03 -57.43 -23.32
N ARG A 46 8.12 -56.45 -23.21
CA ARG A 46 7.84 -55.63 -22.02
C ARG A 46 8.92 -54.60 -21.68
N THR A 47 8.65 -53.35 -21.36
CA THR A 47 7.42 -52.65 -20.98
C THR A 47 7.81 -51.18 -20.88
N ALA A 48 6.87 -50.30 -21.22
CA ALA A 48 6.93 -48.88 -20.91
C ALA A 48 7.33 -48.64 -19.45
N ALA A 49 8.54 -48.11 -19.21
CA ALA A 49 8.95 -47.47 -17.95
C ALA A 49 10.35 -46.87 -18.07
N SER A 50 10.56 -45.89 -18.96
CA SER A 50 11.71 -44.96 -18.81
C SER A 50 11.61 -43.75 -19.76
N ASP A 51 10.44 -43.13 -19.90
CA ASP A 51 10.31 -41.82 -20.58
C ASP A 51 10.37 -40.64 -19.59
N GLN A 52 11.01 -40.85 -18.44
CA GLN A 52 11.31 -39.82 -17.46
C GLN A 52 12.70 -40.01 -16.89
N LEU A 53 13.70 -39.93 -17.76
CA LEU A 53 15.08 -39.70 -17.33
C LEU A 53 15.55 -38.42 -18.00
N PHE A 54 15.26 -37.33 -17.29
CA PHE A 54 15.92 -36.03 -17.34
C PHE A 54 16.96 -35.90 -18.46
N HIS A 55 16.56 -35.32 -19.59
CA HIS A 55 17.50 -34.59 -20.41
C HIS A 55 18.02 -33.40 -19.58
N VAL A 56 19.00 -33.66 -18.72
CA VAL A 56 19.91 -32.63 -18.24
C VAL A 56 20.75 -32.28 -19.46
N THR A 57 20.21 -31.37 -20.29
CA THR A 57 20.99 -30.67 -21.29
C THR A 57 22.10 -29.98 -20.52
N ARG A 58 23.28 -30.59 -20.47
CA ARG A 58 24.47 -29.93 -19.95
C ARG A 58 24.60 -28.66 -20.78
N PRO A 59 24.46 -27.45 -20.19
CA PRO A 59 24.53 -26.24 -20.97
C PRO A 59 25.84 -26.28 -21.75
N SER A 60 25.76 -26.05 -23.05
CA SER A 60 26.94 -26.09 -23.91
C SER A 60 27.99 -25.13 -23.35
N LEU A 61 29.28 -25.35 -23.65
CA LEU A 61 30.33 -24.39 -23.27
C LEU A 61 29.99 -22.96 -23.75
N ILE A 62 29.27 -22.86 -24.86
CA ILE A 62 28.76 -21.61 -25.43
C ILE A 62 27.70 -20.99 -24.50
N ASP A 63 26.77 -21.75 -23.93
CA ASP A 63 25.78 -21.27 -22.95
C ASP A 63 26.40 -20.85 -21.61
N ARG A 64 27.50 -21.48 -21.21
CA ARG A 64 28.23 -21.08 -19.99
C ARG A 64 28.99 -19.77 -20.20
N ILE A 65 29.58 -19.57 -21.37
CA ILE A 65 30.31 -18.35 -21.73
C ILE A 65 29.34 -17.19 -22.02
N SER A 66 28.26 -17.44 -22.75
CA SER A 66 27.22 -16.45 -23.05
C SER A 66 26.38 -16.12 -21.80
N GLY A 67 26.06 -17.13 -20.99
CA GLY A 67 25.34 -16.99 -19.73
C GLY A 67 26.15 -16.29 -18.64
N ALA A 68 27.47 -16.51 -18.56
CA ALA A 68 28.35 -15.74 -17.68
C ALA A 68 28.37 -14.25 -18.07
N SER A 69 28.53 -13.97 -19.37
CA SER A 69 28.49 -12.58 -19.88
C SER A 69 27.12 -11.91 -19.65
N ALA A 70 26.03 -12.65 -19.74
CA ALA A 70 24.68 -12.14 -19.47
C ALA A 70 24.43 -11.90 -17.97
N LYS A 71 24.99 -12.73 -17.08
CA LYS A 71 24.94 -12.53 -15.62
C LYS A 71 25.73 -11.29 -15.22
N GLU A 72 26.94 -11.12 -15.76
CA GLU A 72 27.78 -9.95 -15.49
C GLU A 72 27.07 -8.64 -15.87
N ARG A 73 26.42 -8.62 -17.05
CA ARG A 73 25.61 -7.48 -17.49
C ARG A 73 24.45 -7.19 -16.53
N ARG A 74 23.74 -8.22 -16.06
CA ARG A 74 22.65 -8.07 -15.08
C ARG A 74 23.16 -7.56 -13.74
N ILE A 75 24.33 -8.01 -13.29
CA ILE A 75 24.95 -7.51 -12.04
C ILE A 75 25.23 -6.02 -12.19
N LEU A 76 25.90 -5.61 -13.27
CA LEU A 76 26.20 -4.20 -13.53
C LEU A 76 24.93 -3.33 -13.65
N GLU A 77 23.88 -3.85 -14.30
CA GLU A 77 22.59 -3.18 -14.40
C GLU A 77 21.90 -3.05 -13.03
N LEU A 78 21.88 -4.12 -12.23
CA LEU A 78 21.32 -4.11 -10.89
C LEU A 78 22.07 -3.15 -9.98
N GLU A 79 23.40 -3.14 -10.03
CA GLU A 79 24.23 -2.19 -9.29
C GLU A 79 23.94 -0.74 -9.71
N ALA A 80 23.73 -0.49 -11.01
CA ALA A 80 23.33 0.83 -11.49
C ALA A 80 21.96 1.25 -10.95
N ARG A 81 20.96 0.35 -11.00
CA ARG A 81 19.62 0.61 -10.43
C ARG A 81 19.66 0.81 -8.92
N VAL A 82 20.49 0.05 -8.20
CA VAL A 82 20.65 0.22 -6.74
C VAL A 82 21.25 1.60 -6.42
N ARG A 83 22.24 2.05 -7.19
CA ARG A 83 22.80 3.40 -7.04
C ARG A 83 21.76 4.48 -7.33
N GLU A 84 21.00 4.32 -8.40
CA GLU A 84 19.91 5.24 -8.77
C GLU A 84 18.83 5.31 -7.68
N LEU A 85 18.33 4.16 -7.21
CA LEU A 85 17.35 4.10 -6.12
C LEU A 85 17.89 4.70 -4.82
N ALA A 86 19.18 4.51 -4.52
CA ALA A 86 19.81 5.14 -3.37
C ALA A 86 19.85 6.67 -3.50
N GLN A 87 20.11 7.20 -4.69
CA GLN A 87 20.04 8.64 -4.97
C GLN A 87 18.62 9.18 -4.81
N TYR A 88 17.61 8.49 -5.37
CA TYR A 88 16.21 8.87 -5.21
C TYR A 88 15.77 8.86 -3.75
N LYS A 89 16.18 7.84 -2.98
CA LYS A 89 15.89 7.77 -1.55
C LYS A 89 16.53 8.95 -0.80
N ALA A 90 17.79 9.27 -1.08
CA ALA A 90 18.46 10.41 -0.47
C ALA A 90 17.74 11.73 -0.80
N LEU A 91 17.34 11.92 -2.06
CA LEU A 91 16.57 13.09 -2.47
C LEU A 91 15.23 13.17 -1.71
N ALA A 92 14.46 12.09 -1.66
CA ALA A 92 13.18 12.04 -0.95
C ALA A 92 13.35 12.37 0.53
N LEU A 93 14.39 11.86 1.18
CA LEU A 93 14.70 12.18 2.58
C LEU A 93 15.02 13.66 2.78
N THR A 94 15.89 14.23 1.94
CA THR A 94 16.21 15.67 2.03
C THR A 94 15.00 16.57 1.75
N MET A 95 14.09 16.15 0.86
CA MET A 95 12.83 16.88 0.63
C MET A 95 11.91 16.81 1.84
N ALA A 96 11.77 15.63 2.47
CA ALA A 96 10.98 15.44 3.66
C ALA A 96 11.50 16.28 4.84
N GLU A 97 12.82 16.31 5.06
CA GLU A 97 13.46 17.14 6.10
C GLU A 97 13.23 18.64 5.86
N ARG A 98 13.32 19.11 4.62
CA ARG A 98 13.02 20.52 4.29
C ARG A 98 11.55 20.86 4.53
N LEU A 99 10.64 19.92 4.22
CA LEU A 99 9.22 20.12 4.45
C LEU A 99 8.94 20.27 5.95
N GLU A 100 9.52 19.42 6.79
CA GLU A 100 9.40 19.50 8.25
C GLU A 100 9.92 20.85 8.80
N VAL A 101 11.08 21.32 8.31
CA VAL A 101 11.60 22.64 8.68
C VAL A 101 10.67 23.77 8.22
N TYR A 102 10.07 23.67 7.04
CA TYR A 102 9.10 24.67 6.58
C TYR A 102 7.82 24.65 7.42
N GLU A 103 7.34 23.48 7.80
CA GLU A 103 6.18 23.34 8.70
C GLU A 103 6.46 23.99 10.06
N ASP A 104 7.66 23.77 10.62
CA ASP A 104 8.09 24.35 11.89
C ASP A 104 8.23 25.88 11.84
N ILE A 105 8.92 26.43 10.81
CA ILE A 105 9.10 27.89 10.65
C ILE A 105 7.75 28.59 10.40
N LEU A 106 6.83 27.94 9.70
CA LEU A 106 5.49 28.48 9.46
C LEU A 106 4.56 28.31 10.67
N ASN A 107 5.04 27.71 11.77
CA ASN A 107 4.24 27.31 12.93
C ASN A 107 2.94 26.62 12.49
N MET A 108 3.07 25.78 11.45
CA MET A 108 1.95 25.14 10.79
C MET A 108 1.41 24.11 11.78
N GLN A 109 0.23 24.40 12.33
CA GLN A 109 -0.49 23.40 13.12
C GLN A 109 -0.75 22.21 12.18
N GLY A 110 -0.15 21.06 12.48
CA GLY A 110 -0.15 19.90 11.59
C GLY A 110 -1.54 19.40 11.23
N GLU A 111 -1.62 18.53 10.22
CA GLU A 111 -2.83 17.78 9.89
C GLU A 111 -3.42 17.11 11.15
N PRO A 112 -4.75 17.03 11.29
CA PRO A 112 -5.39 16.58 12.52
C PRO A 112 -4.84 15.22 12.99
N GLY A 113 -4.32 15.19 14.23
CA GLY A 113 -3.59 14.06 14.83
C GLY A 113 -4.44 12.83 15.19
N GLY A 114 -5.43 12.47 14.38
CA GLY A 114 -6.22 11.25 14.57
C GLY A 114 -5.75 10.12 13.65
N ALA A 115 -5.74 8.90 14.19
CA ALA A 115 -5.40 7.71 13.40
C ALA A 115 -6.45 7.51 12.29
N GLU A 116 -5.98 7.51 11.04
CA GLU A 116 -6.78 7.12 9.89
C GLU A 116 -7.14 5.63 9.96
N VAL A 117 -8.41 5.29 9.73
CA VAL A 117 -8.88 3.90 9.79
C VAL A 117 -9.51 3.51 8.46
N THR A 118 -8.94 2.49 7.81
CA THR A 118 -9.59 1.88 6.65
C THR A 118 -10.60 0.83 7.10
N ALA A 119 -11.85 0.99 6.68
CA ALA A 119 -12.96 0.11 7.03
C ALA A 119 -13.62 -0.47 5.77
N ARG A 120 -14.12 -1.71 5.88
CA ARG A 120 -14.95 -2.35 4.86
C ARG A 120 -16.42 -2.00 5.09
N ILE A 121 -17.12 -1.69 4.01
CA ILE A 121 -18.58 -1.51 4.03
C ILE A 121 -19.25 -2.88 4.16
N MET A 122 -20.07 -3.03 5.19
CA MET A 122 -20.81 -4.26 5.50
C MET A 122 -22.24 -4.22 5.01
N ALA A 123 -22.86 -3.03 5.00
CA ALA A 123 -24.21 -2.84 4.50
C ALA A 123 -24.38 -1.42 3.96
N GLU A 124 -25.28 -1.28 3.00
CA GLU A 124 -25.74 -0.01 2.46
C GLU A 124 -27.25 0.09 2.69
N THR A 125 -27.69 1.22 3.24
CA THR A 125 -29.10 1.53 3.44
C THR A 125 -29.46 2.67 2.50
N ASN A 126 -30.38 2.40 1.56
CA ASN A 126 -30.91 3.38 0.61
C ASN A 126 -32.40 3.59 0.89
N GLY A 127 -32.70 4.08 2.10
CA GLY A 127 -34.08 4.28 2.54
C GLY A 127 -34.64 5.65 2.15
N PRO A 128 -35.97 5.83 2.14
CA PRO A 128 -36.60 7.11 1.78
C PRO A 128 -36.31 8.25 2.77
N PHE A 129 -35.83 7.92 3.98
CA PHE A 129 -35.53 8.86 5.07
C PHE A 129 -34.04 9.02 5.37
N ALA A 130 -33.21 8.06 4.97
CA ALA A 130 -31.77 8.09 5.22
C ALA A 130 -31.00 7.17 4.25
N GLU A 131 -29.98 7.74 3.63
CA GLU A 131 -28.96 7.09 2.83
C GLU A 131 -27.65 6.98 3.62
N ALA A 132 -27.33 5.77 4.08
CA ALA A 132 -26.21 5.53 4.98
C ALA A 132 -25.46 4.23 4.68
N LEU A 133 -24.17 4.20 5.04
CA LEU A 133 -23.33 3.01 5.00
C LEU A 133 -23.00 2.53 6.40
N LEU A 134 -22.87 1.22 6.57
CA LEU A 134 -22.39 0.59 7.80
C LEU A 134 -20.98 0.06 7.56
N ALA A 135 -20.00 0.57 8.29
CA ALA A 135 -18.60 0.17 8.19
C ALA A 135 -18.17 -0.66 9.41
N ASN A 136 -17.24 -1.61 9.23
CA ASN A 136 -16.76 -2.51 10.30
C ASN A 136 -15.61 -1.92 11.15
N ALA A 137 -15.62 -0.61 11.35
CA ALA A 137 -14.71 0.08 12.27
C ALA A 137 -15.52 0.95 13.22
N GLY A 138 -15.18 0.94 14.50
CA GLY A 138 -15.87 1.69 15.54
C GLY A 138 -14.92 2.23 16.60
N ALA A 139 -15.43 2.44 17.81
CA ALA A 139 -14.66 2.99 18.92
C ALA A 139 -13.41 2.17 19.27
N THR A 140 -13.47 0.84 19.13
CA THR A 140 -12.31 -0.05 19.35
C THR A 140 -11.15 0.24 18.38
N ASN A 141 -11.46 0.85 17.23
CA ASN A 141 -10.47 1.24 16.22
C ASN A 141 -10.08 2.72 16.33
N GLY A 142 -10.59 3.47 17.30
CA GLY A 142 -10.34 4.90 17.43
C GLY A 142 -11.19 5.79 16.51
N VAL A 143 -12.26 5.24 15.91
CA VAL A 143 -13.21 6.05 15.13
C VAL A 143 -14.06 6.90 16.08
N LEU A 144 -14.18 8.19 15.79
CA LEU A 144 -15.04 9.11 16.53
C LEU A 144 -16.18 9.63 15.64
N GLU A 145 -17.24 10.12 16.27
CA GLU A 145 -18.29 10.85 15.56
C GLU A 145 -17.72 12.12 14.93
N GLY A 146 -18.21 12.47 13.73
CA GLY A 146 -17.69 13.59 12.96
C GLY A 146 -16.55 13.23 12.02
N TYR A 147 -15.93 12.04 12.12
CA TYR A 147 -14.96 11.58 11.12
C TYR A 147 -15.57 11.63 9.72
N PHE A 148 -14.82 12.11 8.73
CA PHE A 148 -15.26 12.06 7.34
C PHE A 148 -14.81 10.74 6.70
N ALA A 149 -15.60 10.26 5.75
CA ALA A 149 -15.35 9.05 5.01
C ALA A 149 -15.04 9.39 3.55
N GLU A 150 -13.92 8.92 3.05
CA GLU A 150 -13.52 9.06 1.64
C GLU A 150 -13.19 7.70 1.02
N ASN A 151 -13.31 7.61 -0.31
CA ASN A 151 -12.82 6.46 -1.07
C ASN A 151 -11.61 6.85 -1.94
N ASP A 152 -11.29 6.02 -2.93
CA ASP A 152 -10.22 6.26 -3.91
C ASP A 152 -10.48 7.47 -4.82
N ARG A 153 -11.72 7.98 -4.89
CA ARG A 153 -12.12 9.03 -5.84
C ARG A 153 -12.65 10.29 -5.21
N GLY A 154 -13.23 10.21 -4.02
CA GLY A 154 -13.76 11.38 -3.36
C GLY A 154 -14.47 11.11 -2.04
N LEU A 155 -15.11 12.15 -1.55
CA LEU A 155 -15.89 12.16 -0.32
C LEU A 155 -17.09 11.23 -0.46
N VAL A 156 -17.25 10.33 0.51
CA VAL A 156 -18.38 9.40 0.61
C VAL A 156 -19.43 9.94 1.59
N GLY A 157 -18.98 10.54 2.69
CA GLY A 157 -19.89 10.95 3.75
C GLY A 157 -19.21 11.31 5.06
N ARG A 158 -19.98 11.28 6.15
CA ARG A 158 -19.50 11.51 7.51
C ARG A 158 -20.04 10.49 8.49
N VAL A 159 -19.26 10.16 9.50
CA VAL A 159 -19.66 9.29 10.61
C VAL A 159 -20.63 10.05 11.51
N VAL A 160 -21.86 9.56 11.57
CA VAL A 160 -22.95 10.15 12.39
C VAL A 160 -23.24 9.34 13.64
N GLN A 161 -22.74 8.11 13.71
CA GLN A 161 -22.92 7.25 14.88
C GLN A 161 -21.77 6.24 14.96
N VAL A 162 -21.20 6.09 16.15
CA VAL A 162 -20.14 5.10 16.42
C VAL A 162 -20.64 4.06 17.42
N GLY A 163 -20.53 2.79 17.03
CA GLY A 163 -20.64 1.64 17.94
C GLY A 163 -19.27 1.09 18.31
N GLN A 164 -19.25 0.02 19.12
CA GLN A 164 -17.98 -0.57 19.58
C GLN A 164 -17.09 -1.10 18.44
N ARG A 165 -17.69 -1.75 17.44
CA ARG A 165 -16.99 -2.43 16.33
C ARG A 165 -17.47 -1.99 14.95
N SER A 166 -18.35 -1.01 14.88
CA SER A 166 -18.96 -0.54 13.65
C SER A 166 -19.32 0.93 13.74
N SER A 167 -19.44 1.59 12.60
CA SER A 167 -19.85 2.99 12.50
C SER A 167 -20.85 3.16 11.37
N ARG A 168 -21.75 4.13 11.54
CA ARG A 168 -22.72 4.54 10.53
C ARG A 168 -22.24 5.82 9.87
N ILE A 169 -22.15 5.79 8.54
CA ILE A 169 -21.71 6.90 7.70
C ILE A 169 -22.93 7.41 6.95
N LEU A 170 -23.29 8.68 7.15
CA LEU A 170 -24.30 9.36 6.33
C LEU A 170 -23.67 9.73 4.99
N LYS A 171 -24.25 9.26 3.88
CA LYS A 171 -23.71 9.51 2.54
C LYS A 171 -23.96 10.95 2.10
N ILE A 172 -23.07 11.49 1.26
CA ILE A 172 -23.27 12.80 0.63
C ILE A 172 -24.43 12.84 -0.37
N THR A 173 -24.95 11.68 -0.78
CA THR A 173 -26.16 11.55 -1.61
C THR A 173 -27.45 11.73 -0.82
N ASP A 174 -27.40 11.72 0.51
CA ASP A 174 -28.58 11.95 1.35
C ASP A 174 -29.03 13.43 1.30
N PHE A 175 -30.34 13.66 1.32
CA PHE A 175 -30.90 15.03 1.34
C PHE A 175 -30.56 15.81 2.62
N ASN A 176 -30.37 15.12 3.76
CA ASN A 176 -29.96 15.75 5.01
C ASN A 176 -28.44 15.95 5.10
N SER A 177 -27.67 15.41 4.14
CA SER A 177 -26.24 15.64 4.07
C SER A 177 -25.95 16.97 3.37
N ARG A 178 -25.74 18.02 4.17
CA ARG A 178 -25.25 19.32 3.70
C ARG A 178 -23.74 19.38 3.83
N VAL A 179 -23.05 19.64 2.73
CA VAL A 179 -21.59 19.70 2.63
C VAL A 179 -21.19 21.07 2.09
N PRO A 180 -20.45 21.89 2.84
CA PRO A 180 -19.89 23.14 2.33
C PRO A 180 -18.83 22.86 1.26
N VAL A 181 -18.98 23.46 0.08
CA VAL A 181 -18.15 23.20 -1.10
C VAL A 181 -17.55 24.46 -1.69
N MET A 182 -16.51 24.29 -2.49
CA MET A 182 -15.86 25.34 -3.24
C MET A 182 -15.46 24.83 -4.63
N GLY A 183 -15.66 25.65 -5.65
CA GLY A 183 -15.15 25.41 -6.99
C GLY A 183 -13.64 25.58 -7.02
N GLU A 184 -12.92 24.64 -7.62
CA GLU A 184 -11.46 24.70 -7.63
C GLU A 184 -10.92 25.84 -8.50
N ALA A 185 -11.54 26.08 -9.65
CA ALA A 185 -11.05 27.07 -10.63
C ALA A 185 -11.64 28.46 -10.35
N SER A 186 -12.93 28.52 -10.02
CA SER A 186 -13.68 29.75 -9.75
C SER A 186 -13.48 30.25 -8.32
N GLY A 187 -13.19 29.37 -7.37
CA GLY A 187 -13.12 29.69 -5.93
C GLY A 187 -14.48 30.01 -5.31
N LEU A 188 -15.58 29.86 -6.06
CA LEU A 188 -16.93 30.14 -5.59
C LEU A 188 -17.36 29.12 -4.55
N ARG A 189 -18.07 29.58 -3.52
CA ARG A 189 -18.55 28.75 -2.43
C ARG A 189 -20.03 28.48 -2.58
N ALA A 190 -20.45 27.30 -2.14
CA ALA A 190 -21.84 26.89 -2.11
C ALA A 190 -22.05 25.81 -1.04
N ILE A 191 -23.29 25.40 -0.82
CA ILE A 191 -23.61 24.20 -0.06
C ILE A 191 -24.10 23.12 -1.03
N MET A 192 -23.46 21.96 -1.01
CA MET A 192 -23.94 20.79 -1.73
C MET A 192 -24.88 19.97 -0.83
N TYR A 193 -25.97 19.48 -1.41
CA TYR A 193 -26.80 18.44 -0.82
C TYR A 193 -27.10 17.35 -1.85
N GLY A 194 -27.40 16.16 -1.35
CA GLY A 194 -27.66 14.99 -2.18
C GLY A 194 -29.08 14.89 -2.72
N GLY A 195 -29.23 14.07 -3.76
CA GLY A 195 -30.48 13.79 -4.46
C GLY A 195 -30.66 12.31 -4.78
N ARG A 196 -31.92 11.86 -4.91
CA ARG A 196 -32.27 10.47 -5.26
C ARG A 196 -31.82 10.05 -6.68
N ASP A 197 -31.45 11.01 -7.50
CA ASP A 197 -30.91 10.81 -8.86
C ASP A 197 -29.40 10.51 -8.88
N GLY A 198 -28.76 10.40 -7.71
CA GLY A 198 -27.31 10.15 -7.61
C GLY A 198 -26.45 11.36 -7.98
N LEU A 199 -27.06 12.55 -8.01
CA LEU A 199 -26.38 13.81 -8.31
C LEU A 199 -26.36 14.70 -7.06
N GLY A 200 -25.27 15.42 -6.90
CA GLY A 200 -25.21 16.55 -5.98
C GLY A 200 -25.91 17.76 -6.56
N ARG A 201 -26.52 18.57 -5.72
CA ARG A 201 -27.11 19.87 -6.07
C ARG A 201 -26.45 20.96 -5.23
N LEU A 202 -26.17 22.10 -5.84
CA LEU A 202 -25.64 23.27 -5.11
C LEU A 202 -26.77 24.23 -4.73
N THR A 203 -26.71 24.76 -3.52
CA THR A 203 -27.54 25.84 -2.99
C THR A 203 -26.64 26.91 -2.35
N ASP A 204 -27.24 28.03 -1.95
CA ASP A 204 -26.53 29.19 -1.42
C ASP A 204 -25.42 29.68 -2.37
N LEU A 205 -25.78 29.79 -3.66
CA LEU A 205 -24.89 30.27 -4.71
C LEU A 205 -24.58 31.76 -4.49
N PRO A 206 -23.36 32.21 -4.84
CA PRO A 206 -22.99 33.62 -4.74
C PRO A 206 -23.80 34.49 -5.70
N GLU A 207 -24.02 35.76 -5.33
CA GLU A 207 -24.74 36.71 -6.20
C GLU A 207 -23.96 37.07 -7.47
N GLN A 208 -22.63 36.89 -7.45
CA GLN A 208 -21.74 37.21 -8.56
C GLN A 208 -20.82 36.02 -8.87
N GLY A 209 -20.69 35.74 -10.16
CA GLY A 209 -19.86 34.65 -10.68
C GLY A 209 -20.62 33.32 -10.77
N ASP A 210 -20.28 32.53 -11.78
CA ASP A 210 -20.87 31.22 -12.03
C ASP A 210 -19.80 30.14 -11.93
N PHE A 211 -20.20 28.94 -11.49
CA PHE A 211 -19.35 27.77 -11.59
C PHE A 211 -19.09 27.42 -13.05
N LEU A 212 -17.89 26.96 -13.36
CA LEU A 212 -17.53 26.62 -14.73
C LEU A 212 -18.06 25.22 -15.09
N PRO A 213 -18.46 24.98 -16.35
CA PRO A 213 -18.78 23.64 -16.82
C PRO A 213 -17.61 22.68 -16.59
N ASN A 214 -17.89 21.48 -16.08
CA ASN A 214 -16.90 20.44 -15.75
C ASN A 214 -15.87 20.86 -14.68
N GLU A 215 -16.12 21.94 -13.94
CA GLU A 215 -15.27 22.37 -12.84
C GLU A 215 -15.23 21.32 -11.73
N ARG A 216 -14.04 21.09 -11.16
CA ARG A 216 -13.88 20.22 -10.00
C ARG A 216 -14.36 20.92 -8.73
N ILE A 217 -15.20 20.23 -7.98
CA ILE A 217 -15.76 20.69 -6.71
C ILE A 217 -15.03 20.01 -5.55
N LEU A 218 -14.60 20.82 -4.58
CA LEU A 218 -13.88 20.42 -3.38
C LEU A 218 -14.68 20.83 -2.13
N THR A 219 -14.40 20.22 -0.98
CA THR A 219 -14.91 20.74 0.31
C THR A 219 -14.28 22.09 0.64
N SER A 220 -15.07 23.05 1.12
CA SER A 220 -14.56 24.40 1.44
C SER A 220 -13.84 24.47 2.79
N GLY A 221 -14.12 23.55 3.71
CA GLY A 221 -13.65 23.59 5.10
C GLY A 221 -14.53 24.40 6.05
N GLU A 222 -15.60 25.01 5.53
CA GLU A 222 -16.47 25.89 6.30
C GLU A 222 -17.31 25.11 7.33
N GLY A 223 -17.48 25.66 8.53
CA GLY A 223 -18.19 25.01 9.63
C GLY A 223 -17.45 23.85 10.30
N GLY A 224 -16.22 23.50 9.87
CA GLY A 224 -15.36 22.52 10.53
C GLY A 224 -15.80 21.04 10.41
N LEU A 225 -16.90 20.77 9.71
CA LEU A 225 -17.45 19.40 9.54
C LEU A 225 -16.67 18.55 8.53
N PHE A 226 -15.98 19.19 7.60
CA PHE A 226 -15.12 18.55 6.61
C PHE A 226 -13.84 19.39 6.50
N PRO A 227 -12.65 18.78 6.31
CA PRO A 227 -11.46 19.55 6.01
C PRO A 227 -11.60 20.19 4.63
N ARG A 228 -10.81 21.23 4.36
CA ARG A 228 -10.77 21.86 3.04
C ARG A 228 -10.03 20.98 2.03
N GLY A 229 -10.53 20.91 0.79
CA GLY A 229 -9.81 20.31 -0.33
C GLY A 229 -10.11 18.84 -0.63
N VAL A 230 -11.09 18.21 0.03
CA VAL A 230 -11.53 16.85 -0.30
C VAL A 230 -12.35 16.88 -1.58
N VAL A 231 -12.01 16.02 -2.54
CA VAL A 231 -12.70 15.95 -3.83
C VAL A 231 -14.13 15.45 -3.65
N ILE A 232 -15.09 16.16 -4.23
CA ILE A 232 -16.50 15.75 -4.25
C ILE A 232 -16.88 15.23 -5.63
N GLY A 233 -16.50 15.95 -6.69
CA GLY A 233 -17.03 15.68 -8.02
C GLY A 233 -16.76 16.77 -9.04
N HIS A 234 -17.53 16.75 -10.13
CA HIS A 234 -17.44 17.71 -11.21
C HIS A 234 -18.80 18.34 -11.52
N VAL A 235 -18.83 19.62 -11.90
CA VAL A 235 -20.06 20.28 -12.35
C VAL A 235 -20.52 19.67 -13.67
N ARG A 236 -21.72 19.09 -13.68
CA ARG A 236 -22.34 18.54 -14.89
C ARG A 236 -23.07 19.62 -15.68
N ASP A 237 -23.85 20.43 -14.98
CA ASP A 237 -24.73 21.42 -15.56
C ASP A 237 -24.58 22.72 -14.78
N ALA A 238 -24.01 23.73 -15.45
CA ALA A 238 -23.83 25.08 -14.93
C ALA A 238 -24.90 26.05 -15.45
N GLU A 239 -25.79 25.61 -16.34
CA GLU A 239 -26.75 26.47 -17.03
C GLU A 239 -28.13 26.35 -16.38
N GLY A 240 -28.37 27.09 -15.28
CA GLY A 240 -29.69 27.16 -14.66
C GLY A 240 -29.71 27.68 -13.23
N LYS A 241 -30.89 27.68 -12.60
CA LYS A 241 -31.06 27.99 -11.17
C LYS A 241 -30.54 26.89 -10.24
N GLU A 242 -30.25 25.70 -10.77
CA GLU A 242 -29.88 24.52 -10.00
C GLU A 242 -28.65 23.86 -10.63
N ILE A 243 -27.49 24.05 -10.00
CA ILE A 243 -26.22 23.49 -10.46
C ILE A 243 -26.12 22.05 -9.99
N ARG A 244 -25.85 21.14 -10.92
CA ARG A 244 -25.75 19.69 -10.65
C ARG A 244 -24.30 19.21 -10.69
N VAL A 245 -23.96 18.30 -9.78
CA VAL A 245 -22.60 17.78 -9.58
C VAL A 245 -22.58 16.26 -9.72
N ASP A 246 -21.63 15.79 -10.52
CA ASP A 246 -21.31 14.38 -10.67
C ASP A 246 -20.38 13.93 -9.56
N LEU A 247 -20.92 13.12 -8.66
CA LEU A 247 -20.23 12.68 -7.47
C LEU A 247 -19.14 11.66 -7.82
N ALA A 248 -17.88 11.99 -7.53
CA ALA A 248 -16.73 11.16 -7.81
C ALA A 248 -16.81 9.80 -7.10
N MET A 249 -17.44 9.75 -5.92
CA MET A 249 -17.62 8.53 -5.13
C MET A 249 -18.40 7.43 -5.86
N LEU A 250 -19.26 7.78 -6.82
CA LEU A 250 -20.12 6.83 -7.54
C LEU A 250 -19.42 6.13 -8.70
N ASN A 251 -18.26 6.62 -9.12
CA ASN A 251 -17.57 6.07 -10.29
C ASN A 251 -16.79 4.77 -9.98
N GLY A 252 -16.87 4.22 -8.77
CA GLY A 252 -16.20 2.99 -8.31
C GLY A 252 -17.05 2.12 -7.39
N GLN A 253 -16.54 0.94 -7.01
CA GLN A 253 -17.22 0.06 -6.04
C GLN A 253 -16.95 0.54 -4.60
N LEU A 254 -18.01 0.82 -3.83
CA LEU A 254 -17.97 1.22 -2.41
C LEU A 254 -17.65 0.03 -1.47
N SER A 255 -16.58 -0.72 -1.74
CA SER A 255 -16.19 -1.86 -0.88
C SER A 255 -15.49 -1.40 0.40
N TYR A 256 -14.73 -0.31 0.34
CA TYR A 256 -13.94 0.22 1.44
C TYR A 256 -14.04 1.73 1.51
N VAL A 257 -13.87 2.25 2.72
CA VAL A 257 -13.79 3.68 3.02
C VAL A 257 -12.64 3.93 3.98
N ARG A 258 -11.99 5.09 3.83
CA ARG A 258 -11.02 5.60 4.79
C ARG A 258 -11.72 6.61 5.67
N LEU A 259 -11.70 6.36 6.98
CA LEU A 259 -12.26 7.22 8.01
C LEU A 259 -11.14 8.08 8.57
N LYS A 260 -11.30 9.39 8.43
CA LYS A 260 -10.30 10.36 8.83
C LYS A 260 -10.87 11.35 9.85
N PRO A 261 -10.07 11.79 10.82
CA PRO A 261 -10.47 12.82 11.77
C PRO A 261 -10.73 14.15 11.05
N ILE A 262 -11.66 14.93 11.59
CA ILE A 262 -11.81 16.34 11.21
C ILE A 262 -10.84 17.19 12.05
N MET A 263 -10.45 18.36 11.53
CA MET A 263 -9.72 19.35 12.33
C MET A 263 -10.63 19.85 13.44
N SER A 264 -10.33 19.42 14.67
CA SER A 264 -10.83 20.05 15.88
C SER A 264 -9.95 21.26 16.15
N ILE A 265 -10.53 22.46 16.01
CA ILE A 265 -9.91 23.69 16.51
C ILE A 265 -10.16 23.69 18.02
N PRO A 266 -9.11 23.61 18.87
CA PRO A 266 -9.31 23.71 20.31
C PRO A 266 -9.93 25.08 20.64
N GLU A 267 -10.87 25.11 21.59
CA GLU A 267 -11.40 26.38 22.08
C GLU A 267 -10.25 27.21 22.68
N PRO A 268 -10.18 28.52 22.39
CA PRO A 268 -9.17 29.38 22.99
C PRO A 268 -9.23 29.30 24.51
N GLU A 269 -8.07 29.23 25.17
CA GLU A 269 -8.00 29.27 26.62
C GLU A 269 -8.65 30.57 27.14
N THR A 270 -9.58 30.43 28.09
CA THR A 270 -10.18 31.60 28.74
C THR A 270 -9.20 32.14 29.78
N PHE A 271 -8.55 33.25 29.47
CA PHE A 271 -7.79 33.99 30.48
C PHE A 271 -8.78 34.68 31.44
N PRO A 272 -8.62 34.56 32.76
CA PRO A 272 -9.41 35.34 33.70
C PRO A 272 -9.20 36.83 33.39
N VAL A 273 -10.30 37.56 33.19
CA VAL A 273 -10.26 39.02 33.05
C VAL A 273 -9.82 39.57 34.39
N GLU A 274 -8.65 40.21 34.45
CA GLU A 274 -8.15 40.93 35.64
C GLU A 274 -9.18 41.97 36.08
N THR A 275 -10.06 41.55 36.98
CA THR A 275 -11.05 42.41 37.64
C THR A 275 -10.43 43.08 38.89
N GLU A 276 -9.19 42.71 39.23
CA GLU A 276 -8.48 43.14 40.45
C GLU A 276 -7.90 44.56 40.39
N ILE A 277 -7.91 45.25 39.25
CA ILE A 277 -7.37 46.62 39.15
C ILE A 277 -8.37 47.72 39.55
N ALA A 278 -9.65 47.36 39.77
CA ALA A 278 -10.66 48.32 40.23
C ALA A 278 -10.71 48.43 41.77
N GLU A 279 -10.53 47.32 42.49
CA GLU A 279 -10.67 47.29 43.96
C GLU A 279 -9.48 47.93 44.69
N LEU A 280 -8.29 47.96 44.09
CA LEU A 280 -7.11 48.63 44.67
C LEU A 280 -7.08 50.16 44.46
N SER A 281 -8.02 50.73 43.68
CA SER A 281 -8.11 52.18 43.45
C SER A 281 -9.10 52.91 44.36
N GLU A 282 -9.92 52.16 45.12
CA GLU A 282 -10.90 52.73 46.07
C GLU A 282 -10.39 52.76 47.53
N GLU A 283 -9.37 51.98 47.89
CA GLU A 283 -8.82 51.96 49.26
C GLU A 283 -7.85 53.10 49.60
N ASP A 284 -7.17 53.71 48.63
CA ASP A 284 -6.21 54.81 48.87
C ASP A 284 -6.86 56.22 48.90
N GLY A 285 -8.19 56.29 48.84
CA GLY A 285 -8.96 57.54 48.77
C GLY A 285 -9.73 57.94 50.03
N SER A 286 -9.55 57.26 51.17
CA SER A 286 -10.29 57.51 52.42
C SER A 286 -9.47 58.21 53.50
#